data_AF-A0A964NVJ8-F1
#
_entry.id   AF-A0A964NVJ8-F1
#
_cell.length_a   1.000
_cell.length_b   1.000
_cell.length_c   1.000
_cell.angle_alpha   90.00
_cell.angle_beta   90.00
_cell.angle_gamma   90.00
#
_symmetry.space_group_name_H-M   'P 1'
#
loop_
_entity.id
_entity.type
_entity.pdbx_description
1 polymer ?
#
loop_
_entity_poly.entity_id
_entity_poly.type
_entity_poly.pdbx_seq_one_letter_code
_entity_poly.pdbx_strand_id
1 'polypeptide(L)'
;MLLGVSLLGCSGTPVKLAGVTKTDSIDRTKGRQISSSASDFQLLLLIPININSRHERAFQDLQRQTGGDQMADIKITESWAYAFVGTMHTTTIEATAYPKAP
;
A
#
# COMPACT_ATOMS: atom_id res chain seq x y z
N MET A 1 35.82 7.27 0.10
CA MET A 1 34.70 8.24 0.18
C MET A 1 33.67 8.00 -0.93
N LEU A 2 33.26 6.74 -1.16
CA LEU A 2 32.22 6.35 -2.14
C LEU A 2 31.18 5.38 -1.53
N LEU A 3 31.35 4.96 -0.26
CA LEU A 3 30.50 3.97 0.41
C LEU A 3 29.32 4.59 1.20
N GLY A 4 29.28 5.92 1.36
CA GLY A 4 28.31 6.59 2.22
C GLY A 4 26.99 6.99 1.55
N VAL A 5 26.92 7.02 0.21
CA VAL A 5 25.74 7.53 -0.53
C VAL A 5 24.70 6.43 -0.79
N SER A 6 25.06 5.16 -0.63
CA SER A 6 24.20 4.01 -0.94
C SER A 6 23.04 3.79 0.04
N LEU A 7 23.03 4.48 1.19
CA LEU A 7 22.08 4.19 2.28
C LEU A 7 20.81 5.05 2.26
N LEU A 8 20.77 6.14 1.49
CA LEU A 8 19.57 7.01 1.44
C LEU A 8 18.43 6.41 0.59
N GLY A 9 18.74 5.44 -0.29
CA GLY A 9 17.74 4.74 -1.11
C GLY A 9 16.94 3.66 -0.39
N CYS A 10 17.30 3.31 0.86
CA CYS A 10 16.72 2.18 1.58
C CYS A 10 15.84 2.62 2.78
N SER A 11 15.06 3.70 2.63
CA SER A 11 14.21 4.27 3.70
C SER A 11 12.72 4.27 3.37
N GLY A 12 12.18 3.15 2.88
CA GLY A 12 10.72 3.00 2.71
C GLY A 12 10.01 2.97 4.07
N THR A 13 8.86 3.65 4.20
CA THR A 13 8.06 3.56 5.43
C THR A 13 7.41 2.17 5.51
N PRO A 14 7.70 1.36 6.55
CA PRO A 14 7.13 0.02 6.65
C PRO A 14 5.64 0.09 6.97
N VAL A 15 4.85 -0.72 6.25
CA VAL A 15 3.40 -0.88 6.49
C VAL A 15 3.16 -2.19 7.22
N LYS A 16 2.46 -2.14 8.36
CA LYS A 16 2.04 -3.33 9.10
C LYS A 16 0.67 -3.78 8.61
N LEU A 17 0.63 -4.91 7.90
CA LEU A 17 -0.61 -5.56 7.53
C LEU A 17 -1.11 -6.36 8.73
N ALA A 18 -2.08 -5.80 9.47
CA ALA A 18 -2.78 -6.54 10.53
C ALA A 18 -3.77 -7.51 9.87
N GLY A 19 -3.32 -8.73 9.57
CA GLY A 19 -4.18 -9.78 9.05
C GLY A 19 -5.08 -10.38 10.14
N VAL A 20 -6.25 -10.87 9.73
CA VAL A 20 -7.16 -11.63 10.61
C VAL A 20 -6.45 -12.89 11.09
N THR A 21 -6.05 -12.91 12.36
CA THR A 21 -5.35 -14.07 12.95
C THR A 21 -6.31 -15.20 13.33
N LYS A 22 -7.61 -14.88 13.47
CA LYS A 22 -8.67 -15.84 13.82
C LYS A 22 -9.86 -15.65 12.89
N THR A 23 -10.03 -16.57 11.97
CA THR A 23 -11.15 -16.58 11.00
C THR A 23 -12.52 -16.55 11.69
N ASP A 24 -12.62 -17.08 12.91
CA ASP A 24 -13.86 -17.12 13.70
C ASP A 24 -14.27 -15.75 14.26
N SER A 25 -13.37 -14.75 14.21
CA SER A 25 -13.65 -13.39 14.72
C SER A 25 -14.32 -12.46 13.71
N ILE A 26 -14.57 -12.95 12.49
CA ILE A 26 -15.12 -12.17 11.37
C ILE A 26 -16.32 -12.89 10.73
N ASP A 27 -17.33 -12.12 10.31
CA ASP A 27 -18.46 -12.64 9.55
C ASP A 27 -18.12 -12.66 8.05
N ARG A 28 -17.71 -13.83 7.55
CA ARG A 28 -17.30 -14.01 6.15
C ARG A 28 -18.43 -13.88 5.14
N THR A 29 -19.69 -13.87 5.58
CA THR A 29 -20.85 -13.72 4.69
C THR A 29 -21.08 -12.26 4.27
N LYS A 30 -20.49 -11.31 5.00
CA LYS A 30 -20.66 -9.87 4.81
C LYS A 30 -19.39 -9.18 4.30
N GLY A 31 -18.58 -9.89 3.52
CA GLY A 31 -17.37 -9.33 2.93
C GLY A 31 -17.66 -8.21 1.94
N ARG A 32 -16.99 -7.08 2.11
CA ARG A 32 -17.02 -5.94 1.20
C ARG A 32 -15.64 -5.70 0.60
N GLN A 33 -15.55 -5.64 -0.72
CA GLN A 33 -14.30 -5.26 -1.37
C GLN A 33 -14.03 -3.77 -1.18
N ILE A 34 -12.79 -3.46 -0.81
CA ILE A 34 -12.25 -2.11 -0.68
C ILE A 34 -10.96 -2.01 -1.48
N SER A 35 -10.69 -0.83 -2.05
CA SER A 35 -9.51 -0.62 -2.89
C SER A 35 -9.05 0.83 -2.78
N SER A 36 -7.73 1.01 -2.73
CA SER A 36 -7.09 2.31 -2.74
C SER A 36 -5.81 2.27 -3.54
N SER A 37 -5.42 3.39 -4.13
CA SER A 37 -4.15 3.52 -4.84
C SER A 37 -3.43 4.81 -4.49
N ALA A 38 -2.11 4.76 -4.56
CA ALA A 38 -1.25 5.92 -4.45
C ALA A 38 -0.19 5.86 -5.55
N SER A 39 0.03 6.99 -6.21
CA SER A 39 1.06 7.16 -7.22
C SER A 39 2.21 8.03 -6.71
N ASP A 40 3.35 7.87 -7.35
CA ASP A 40 4.57 8.64 -7.14
C ASP A 40 5.33 8.78 -8.46
N PHE A 41 6.39 9.59 -8.43
CA PHE A 41 7.14 9.92 -9.63
C PHE A 41 8.64 9.90 -9.35
N GLN A 42 9.39 9.25 -10.22
CA GLN A 42 10.85 9.24 -10.23
C GLN A 42 11.34 10.11 -11.39
N LEU A 43 11.74 11.33 -11.08
CA LEU A 43 12.24 12.30 -12.06
C LEU A 43 13.67 11.93 -12.49
N LEU A 44 13.91 11.86 -13.79
CA LEU A 44 15.19 11.57 -14.43
C LEU A 44 15.88 10.29 -13.89
N LEU A 45 15.08 9.31 -13.45
CA LEU A 45 15.54 8.09 -12.79
C LEU A 45 16.37 8.31 -11.51
N LEU A 46 16.43 9.53 -10.97
CA LEU A 46 17.33 9.87 -9.87
C LEU A 46 16.64 10.53 -8.69
N ILE A 47 15.65 11.38 -8.94
CA ILE A 47 15.01 12.18 -7.90
C ILE A 47 13.67 11.52 -7.55
N PRO A 48 13.58 10.78 -6.42
CA PRO A 48 12.34 10.18 -5.97
C PRO A 48 11.40 11.25 -5.39
N ILE A 49 10.18 11.33 -5.91
CA ILE A 49 9.13 12.22 -5.39
C ILE A 49 8.02 11.34 -4.85
N ASN A 50 7.85 11.31 -3.53
CA ASN A 50 6.83 10.54 -2.82
C ASN A 50 6.90 8.99 -2.95
N ILE A 51 8.00 8.44 -3.45
CA ILE A 51 8.13 6.99 -3.71
C ILE A 51 8.18 6.13 -2.42
N ASN A 52 8.81 6.65 -1.36
CA ASN A 52 9.09 5.89 -0.14
C ASN A 52 7.87 5.68 0.77
N SER A 53 6.85 6.53 0.63
CA SER A 53 5.61 6.45 1.42
C SER A 53 4.41 6.01 0.59
N ARG A 54 4.60 5.55 -0.66
CA ARG A 54 3.48 5.17 -1.55
C ARG A 54 2.59 4.07 -0.95
N HIS A 55 3.21 3.02 -0.39
CA HIS A 55 2.49 1.91 0.22
C HIS A 55 1.74 2.36 1.47
N GLU A 56 2.38 3.21 2.28
CA GLU A 56 1.76 3.77 3.48
C GLU A 56 0.53 4.61 3.13
N ARG A 57 0.63 5.50 2.15
CA ARG A 57 -0.51 6.33 1.71
C ARG A 57 -1.67 5.46 1.22
N ALA A 58 -1.40 4.54 0.31
CA ALA A 58 -2.41 3.63 -0.21
C ALA A 58 -3.07 2.82 0.91
N PHE A 59 -2.28 2.32 1.88
CA PHE A 59 -2.79 1.53 3.00
C PHE A 59 -3.55 2.36 4.04
N GLN A 60 -3.15 3.61 4.30
CA GLN A 60 -3.89 4.51 5.18
C GLN A 60 -5.26 4.87 4.58
N ASP A 61 -5.32 5.14 3.28
CA ASP A 61 -6.57 5.39 2.59
C ASP A 61 -7.48 4.15 2.61
N LEU A 62 -6.91 2.95 2.43
CA LEU A 62 -7.64 1.69 2.55
C LEU A 62 -8.18 1.46 3.98
N GLN A 63 -7.39 1.75 5.01
CA GLN A 63 -7.83 1.68 6.41
C GLN A 63 -9.00 2.61 6.70
N ARG A 64 -8.99 3.83 6.15
CA ARG A 64 -10.11 4.78 6.29
C ARG A 64 -11.40 4.22 5.69
N GLN A 65 -11.32 3.50 4.57
CA GLN A 65 -12.48 2.84 3.94
C GLN A 65 -13.01 1.65 4.76
N THR A 66 -12.16 1.03 5.56
CA THR A 66 -12.51 -0.16 6.35
C THR A 66 -13.49 0.17 7.49
N GLY A 67 -13.43 1.39 8.06
CA GLY A 67 -14.41 1.83 9.07
C GLY A 67 -14.42 1.04 10.38
N GLY A 68 -13.36 0.28 10.68
CA GLY A 68 -13.25 -0.56 11.89
C GLY A 68 -13.53 -2.05 11.67
N ASP A 69 -13.94 -2.44 10.46
CA ASP A 69 -13.98 -3.83 10.01
C ASP A 69 -12.57 -4.45 9.98
N GLN A 70 -12.46 -5.78 9.90
CA GLN A 70 -11.17 -6.44 9.73
C GLN A 70 -10.88 -6.72 8.26
N MET A 71 -9.64 -6.46 7.83
CA MET A 71 -9.21 -6.69 6.45
C MET A 71 -8.61 -8.10 6.30
N ALA A 72 -9.06 -8.81 5.27
CA ALA A 72 -8.46 -10.06 4.81
C ALA A 72 -8.27 -10.03 3.28
N ASP A 73 -7.56 -11.04 2.78
CA ASP A 73 -7.29 -11.21 1.33
C ASP A 73 -6.67 -9.96 0.69
N ILE A 74 -5.68 -9.38 1.38
CA ILE A 74 -4.98 -8.17 0.92
C ILE A 74 -4.15 -8.52 -0.32
N LYS A 75 -4.38 -7.79 -1.41
CA LYS A 75 -3.66 -7.89 -2.67
C LYS A 75 -3.01 -6.56 -3.00
N ILE A 76 -1.71 -6.58 -3.22
CA ILE A 76 -0.92 -5.40 -3.62
C ILE A 76 -0.54 -5.57 -5.08
N THR A 77 -0.92 -4.60 -5.91
CA THR A 77 -0.57 -4.54 -7.33
C THR A 77 0.27 -3.29 -7.58
N GLU A 78 1.43 -3.47 -8.21
CA GLU A 78 2.27 -2.35 -8.63
C GLU A 78 2.24 -2.23 -10.15
N SER A 79 2.08 -1.01 -10.63
CA SER A 79 2.21 -0.67 -12.05
C SER A 79 3.15 0.51 -12.23
N TRP A 80 3.81 0.57 -13.37
CA TRP A 80 4.71 1.66 -13.71
C TRP A 80 4.56 2.05 -15.17
N ALA A 81 4.78 3.33 -15.44
CA ALA A 81 4.74 3.88 -16.79
C ALA A 81 5.87 4.88 -16.97
N TYR A 82 6.56 4.78 -18.12
CA TYR A 82 7.53 5.79 -18.52
C TYR A 82 6.82 7.03 -19.04
N ALA A 83 7.23 8.19 -18.52
CA ALA A 83 6.94 9.51 -19.03
C ALA A 83 8.21 10.11 -19.65
N PHE A 84 8.06 11.24 -20.35
CA PHE A 84 9.18 11.88 -21.05
C PHE A 84 10.38 12.21 -20.15
N VAL A 85 10.14 12.62 -18.89
CA VAL A 85 11.18 13.04 -17.94
C VAL A 85 11.29 12.14 -16.71
N GLY A 86 10.62 11.00 -16.67
CA GLY A 86 10.68 10.14 -15.49
C GLY A 86 9.73 8.95 -15.53
N THR A 87 9.66 8.22 -14.42
CA THR A 87 8.81 7.03 -14.29
C THR A 87 7.74 7.30 -13.25
N MET A 88 6.49 7.05 -13.60
CA MET A 88 5.40 7.05 -12.63
C MET A 88 5.24 5.65 -12.08
N HIS A 89 5.17 5.50 -10.76
CA HIS A 89 4.78 4.25 -10.10
C HIS A 89 3.41 4.43 -9.46
N THR A 90 2.61 3.38 -9.50
CA THR A 90 1.32 3.33 -8.82
C THR A 90 1.22 2.04 -8.04
N THR A 91 0.94 2.15 -6.75
CA THR A 91 0.62 1.01 -5.89
C THR A 91 -0.88 1.03 -5.64
N THR A 92 -1.54 -0.06 -6.02
CA THR A 92 -2.96 -0.32 -5.72
C THR A 92 -3.03 -1.43 -4.67
N ILE A 93 -3.79 -1.19 -3.60
CA ILE A 93 -4.04 -2.18 -2.56
C ILE A 93 -5.53 -2.47 -2.53
N GLU A 94 -5.86 -3.74 -2.73
CA GLU A 94 -7.21 -4.28 -2.67
C GLU A 94 -7.32 -5.17 -1.43
N ALA A 95 -8.47 -5.18 -0.76
CA ALA A 95 -8.73 -6.08 0.35
C ALA A 95 -10.23 -6.36 0.47
N THR A 96 -10.58 -7.39 1.23
CA THR A 96 -11.96 -7.64 1.66
C THR A 96 -12.10 -7.25 3.13
N ALA A 97 -12.98 -6.30 3.41
CA ALA A 97 -13.37 -5.89 4.76
C ALA A 97 -14.51 -6.79 5.25
N TYR A 98 -14.32 -7.40 6.43
CA TYR A 98 -15.31 -8.23 7.10
C TYR A 98 -15.70 -7.61 8.45
N PRO A 99 -16.99 -7.49 8.77
CA PRO A 99 -17.41 -7.06 10.09
C PRO A 99 -17.06 -8.14 11.12
N LYS A 100 -16.99 -7.72 12.40
CA LYS A 100 -16.80 -8.68 13.50
C LYS A 100 -17.97 -9.67 13.55
N ALA A 101 -17.65 -10.92 13.84
CA ALA A 101 -18.66 -11.94 14.11
C ALA A 101 -19.50 -11.54 15.34
N PRO A 102 -20.82 -11.83 15.34
CA PRO A 102 -21.72 -11.57 16.47
C PRO A 102 -21.41 -12.41 17.71
#